data_AF-A0A257CKQ3-F1
#
_entry.id   AF-A0A257CKQ3-F1
#
_cell.length_a   1.000
_cell.length_b   1.000
_cell.length_c   1.000
_cell.angle_alpha   90.00
_cell.angle_beta   90.00
_cell.angle_gamma   90.00
#
_symmetry.space_group_name_H-M   'P 1'
#
loop_
_entity.id
_entity.type
_entity.pdbx_description
1 polymer ?
#
loop_
_entity_poly.entity_id
_entity_poly.type
_entity_poly.pdbx_seq_one_letter_code
_entity_poly.pdbx_strand_id
1 'polypeptide(L)'
;MSATLLTALLATHLPAQAQAARNFPASALRGELQFQAQPEVLLNGQAARLAPGARVRGTDNLLQLAGNLTGTRAVVNYTIDPFGLVKDVWLLRPDEILVKPWPRTTAEAQSWVFNADAQTWSRP
;
A
#
# COMPACT_ATOMS: atom_id res chain seq x y z
N MET A 1 25.26 55.51 -17.95
CA MET A 1 24.54 54.91 -16.81
C MET A 1 23.90 53.64 -17.31
N SER A 2 24.53 52.49 -17.11
CA SER A 2 24.07 51.20 -17.63
C SER A 2 23.26 50.50 -16.54
N ALA A 3 21.96 50.32 -16.76
CA ALA A 3 21.08 49.62 -15.84
C ALA A 3 21.05 48.12 -16.20
N THR A 4 21.68 47.31 -15.37
CA THR A 4 21.65 45.84 -15.47
C THR A 4 20.33 45.35 -14.86
N LEU A 5 19.40 44.86 -15.69
CA LEU A 5 18.16 44.27 -15.20
C LEU A 5 18.38 42.79 -14.89
N LEU A 6 18.34 42.44 -13.60
CA LEU A 6 18.43 41.07 -13.10
C LEU A 6 17.05 40.41 -13.23
N THR A 7 16.88 39.48 -14.17
CA THR A 7 15.64 38.70 -14.30
C THR A 7 15.65 37.56 -13.28
N ALA A 8 14.84 37.68 -12.21
CA ALA A 8 14.64 36.62 -11.24
C ALA A 8 13.70 35.54 -11.80
N LEU A 9 14.21 34.32 -11.95
CA LEU A 9 13.46 33.14 -12.37
C LEU A 9 12.68 32.57 -11.16
N LEU A 10 11.39 32.86 -11.06
CA LEU A 10 10.50 32.24 -10.09
C LEU A 10 10.21 30.80 -10.50
N ALA A 11 10.82 29.83 -9.84
CA ALA A 11 10.46 28.42 -9.95
C ALA A 11 9.07 28.22 -9.32
N THR A 12 8.04 28.09 -10.15
CA THR A 12 6.69 27.72 -9.72
C THR A 12 6.70 26.25 -9.29
N HIS A 13 6.72 26.00 -7.98
CA HIS A 13 6.45 24.68 -7.41
C HIS A 13 4.98 24.34 -7.65
N LEU A 14 4.71 23.44 -8.60
CA LEU A 14 3.38 22.85 -8.76
C LEU A 14 3.05 22.07 -7.47
N PRO A 15 1.88 22.29 -6.85
CA PRO A 15 1.47 21.48 -5.72
C PRO A 15 1.36 20.03 -6.20
N ALA A 16 2.08 19.12 -5.52
CA ALA A 16 1.86 17.70 -5.70
C ALA A 16 0.36 17.43 -5.50
N GLN A 17 -0.31 16.89 -6.53
CA GLN A 17 -1.73 16.56 -6.45
C GLN A 17 -1.90 15.61 -5.25
N ALA A 18 -2.54 16.10 -4.19
CA ALA A 18 -2.84 15.28 -3.03
C ALA A 18 -3.77 14.15 -3.50
N GLN A 19 -3.23 12.95 -3.65
CA GLN A 19 -4.02 11.77 -3.99
C GLN A 19 -5.01 11.54 -2.86
N ALA A 20 -6.28 11.31 -3.22
CA ALA A 20 -7.32 11.06 -2.24
C ALA A 20 -6.92 9.92 -1.28
N ALA A 21 -7.33 10.06 -0.02
CA ALA A 21 -7.14 9.02 0.98
C ALA A 21 -7.77 7.71 0.47
N ARG A 22 -7.04 6.60 0.59
CA ARG A 22 -7.52 5.28 0.18
C ARG A 22 -8.26 4.63 1.33
N ASN A 23 -9.41 4.03 1.02
CA ASN A 23 -10.13 3.17 1.95
C ASN A 23 -9.69 1.72 1.77
N PHE A 24 -9.26 1.09 2.86
CA PHE A 24 -9.00 -0.33 2.93
C PHE A 24 -10.14 -1.04 3.68
N PRO A 25 -10.48 -2.28 3.32
CA PRO A 25 -11.47 -3.05 4.06
C PRO A 25 -10.96 -3.46 5.45
N ALA A 26 -11.87 -3.72 6.39
CA ALA A 26 -11.51 -4.21 7.73
C ALA A 26 -10.76 -5.56 7.72
N SER A 27 -10.87 -6.33 6.63
CA SER A 27 -10.12 -7.58 6.46
C SER A 27 -8.69 -7.40 5.94
N ALA A 28 -8.28 -6.16 5.63
CA ALA A 28 -6.93 -5.89 5.16
C ALA A 28 -5.93 -6.00 6.32
N LEU A 29 -4.97 -6.90 6.17
CA LEU A 29 -3.82 -7.08 7.05
C LEU A 29 -2.62 -6.32 6.50
N ARG A 30 -1.65 -5.98 7.36
CA ARG A 30 -0.39 -5.33 6.96
C ARG A 30 0.77 -6.29 7.01
N GLY A 31 1.61 -6.24 5.98
CA GLY A 31 2.82 -7.03 5.89
C GLY A 31 3.83 -6.45 4.92
N GLU A 32 4.98 -7.11 4.82
CA GLU A 32 5.94 -6.91 3.75
C GLU A 32 5.75 -8.03 2.72
N LEU A 33 5.57 -7.65 1.45
CA LEU A 33 5.44 -8.59 0.35
C LEU A 33 6.65 -8.46 -0.56
N GLN A 34 7.28 -9.60 -0.86
CA GLN A 34 8.29 -9.71 -1.90
C GLN A 34 7.72 -10.53 -3.05
N PHE A 35 7.66 -9.93 -4.22
CA PHE A 35 7.15 -10.59 -5.42
C PHE A 35 8.23 -11.50 -6.01
N GLN A 36 7.85 -12.74 -6.35
CA GLN A 36 8.72 -13.69 -7.07
C GLN A 36 8.12 -13.97 -8.46
N ALA A 37 8.55 -15.04 -9.11
CA ALA A 37 7.86 -15.54 -10.29
C ALA A 37 6.41 -15.85 -9.89
N GLN A 38 5.42 -15.39 -10.67
CA GLN A 38 4.03 -15.64 -10.30
C GLN A 38 3.70 -17.14 -10.40
N PRO A 39 2.86 -17.68 -9.51
CA PRO A 39 2.09 -16.99 -8.45
C PRO A 39 2.81 -16.90 -7.09
N GLU A 40 4.10 -17.24 -7.00
CA GLU A 40 4.84 -17.24 -5.74
C GLU A 40 5.17 -15.83 -5.23
N VAL A 41 5.06 -15.66 -3.91
CA VAL A 41 5.48 -14.45 -3.19
C VAL A 41 6.06 -14.85 -1.84
N LEU A 42 6.85 -13.97 -1.23
CA LEU A 42 7.18 -14.07 0.19
C LEU A 42 6.37 -13.03 0.96
N LEU A 43 5.58 -13.48 1.93
CA LEU A 43 4.84 -12.63 2.85
C LEU A 43 5.53 -12.66 4.21
N ASN A 44 6.06 -11.52 4.64
CA ASN A 44 6.86 -11.41 5.87
C ASN A 44 8.03 -12.42 5.90
N GLY A 45 8.64 -12.68 4.74
CA GLY A 45 9.72 -13.65 4.56
C GLY A 45 9.29 -15.12 4.51
N GLN A 46 8.00 -15.43 4.66
CA GLN A 46 7.46 -16.79 4.55
C GLN A 46 6.87 -17.04 3.16
N ALA A 47 6.98 -18.27 2.67
CA ALA A 47 6.41 -18.66 1.38
C ALA A 47 4.88 -18.49 1.40
N ALA A 48 4.36 -17.77 0.41
CA ALA A 48 2.94 -17.55 0.19
C ALA A 48 2.65 -17.52 -1.32
N ARG A 49 1.36 -17.46 -1.69
CA ARG A 49 0.93 -17.45 -3.09
C ARG A 49 -0.17 -16.44 -3.31
N LEU A 50 -0.16 -15.82 -4.48
CA LEU A 50 -1.26 -15.00 -4.97
C LEU A 50 -2.46 -15.89 -5.34
N ALA A 51 -3.66 -15.45 -5.00
CA ALA A 51 -4.91 -16.09 -5.39
C ALA A 51 -5.13 -16.03 -6.91
N PRO A 52 -5.87 -16.98 -7.51
CA PRO A 52 -6.41 -16.82 -8.85
C PRO A 52 -7.25 -15.54 -8.92
N GLY A 53 -6.84 -14.59 -9.77
CA GLY A 53 -7.50 -13.28 -9.88
C GLY A 53 -7.06 -12.24 -8.83
N ALA A 54 -5.91 -12.45 -8.17
CA ALA A 54 -5.33 -11.46 -7.28
C ALA A 54 -5.13 -10.09 -7.97
N ARG A 55 -5.43 -9.01 -7.24
CA ARG A 55 -5.33 -7.64 -7.72
C ARG A 55 -4.26 -6.90 -6.95
N VAL A 56 -3.26 -6.37 -7.65
CA VAL A 56 -2.22 -5.54 -7.05
C VAL A 56 -2.46 -4.09 -7.46
N ARG A 57 -2.56 -3.19 -6.49
CA ARG A 57 -2.65 -1.74 -6.71
C ARG A 57 -1.38 -1.06 -6.26
N GLY A 58 -0.84 -0.19 -7.11
CA GLY A 58 0.33 0.62 -6.81
C GLY A 58 0.05 1.70 -5.76
N THR A 59 1.08 2.48 -5.42
CA THR A 59 0.96 3.68 -4.59
C THR A 59 0.10 4.77 -5.25
N ASP A 60 0.01 4.74 -6.58
CA ASP A 60 -0.87 5.53 -7.43
C ASP A 60 -2.32 5.01 -7.48
N ASN A 61 -2.61 3.92 -6.77
CA ASN A 61 -3.90 3.23 -6.75
C ASN A 61 -4.31 2.60 -8.10
N LEU A 62 -3.42 2.56 -9.09
CA LEU A 62 -3.67 1.89 -10.36
C LEU A 62 -3.38 0.40 -10.25
N LEU A 63 -4.08 -0.41 -11.04
CA LEU A 63 -3.80 -1.83 -11.13
C LEU A 63 -2.43 -2.06 -11.77
N GLN A 64 -1.61 -2.84 -11.09
CA GLN A 64 -0.29 -3.25 -11.53
C GLN A 64 -0.33 -4.71 -11.93
N LEU A 65 0.34 -5.05 -13.03
CA LEU A 65 0.61 -6.44 -13.36
C LEU A 65 1.68 -6.96 -12.40
N ALA A 66 1.34 -7.96 -11.59
CA ALA A 66 2.24 -8.51 -10.60
C ALA A 66 3.55 -9.04 -11.22
N GLY A 67 3.54 -9.53 -12.46
CA GLY A 67 4.74 -9.93 -13.19
C GLY A 67 5.77 -8.79 -13.34
N ASN A 68 5.32 -7.54 -13.45
CA ASN A 68 6.20 -6.36 -13.53
C ASN A 68 6.85 -6.01 -12.18
N LEU A 69 6.35 -6.59 -11.08
CA LEU A 69 6.84 -6.35 -9.72
C LEU A 69 7.81 -7.43 -9.26
N THR A 70 8.07 -8.46 -10.07
CA THR A 70 8.99 -9.57 -9.72
C THR A 70 10.34 -9.04 -9.23
N GLY A 71 10.79 -9.51 -8.06
CA GLY A 71 12.04 -9.08 -7.42
C GLY A 71 11.90 -7.84 -6.53
N THR A 72 10.75 -7.13 -6.57
CA THR A 72 10.50 -5.98 -5.70
C THR A 72 9.98 -6.42 -4.33
N ARG A 73 10.20 -5.55 -3.34
CA ARG A 73 9.74 -5.70 -1.97
C ARG A 73 9.02 -4.42 -1.56
N ALA A 74 7.84 -4.55 -0.95
CA ALA A 74 7.04 -3.41 -0.52
C ALA A 74 6.28 -3.70 0.77
N VAL A 75 6.05 -2.66 1.58
CA VAL A 75 5.05 -2.72 2.64
C VAL A 75 3.67 -2.62 2.00
N VAL A 76 2.80 -3.57 2.31
CA VAL A 76 1.48 -3.69 1.70
C VAL A 76 0.40 -3.78 2.77
N ASN A 77 -0.79 -3.31 2.43
CA ASN A 77 -2.01 -3.88 2.98
C ASN A 77 -2.49 -4.98 2.03
N TYR A 78 -3.01 -6.08 2.56
CA TYR A 78 -3.48 -7.21 1.77
C TYR A 78 -4.67 -7.94 2.39
N THR A 79 -5.49 -8.59 1.57
CA THR A 79 -6.53 -9.53 2.04
C THR A 79 -6.13 -10.97 1.74
N ILE A 80 -6.71 -11.89 2.52
CA ILE A 80 -6.59 -13.34 2.31
C ILE A 80 -7.94 -13.87 1.83
N ASP A 81 -7.93 -14.78 0.87
CA ASP A 81 -9.12 -15.51 0.42
C ASP A 81 -9.45 -16.71 1.34
N PRO A 82 -10.60 -17.38 1.14
CA PRO A 82 -10.97 -18.54 1.96
C PRO A 82 -9.98 -19.72 1.91
N PHE A 83 -9.10 -19.79 0.91
CA PHE A 83 -8.09 -20.84 0.75
C PHE A 83 -6.72 -20.46 1.33
N GLY A 84 -6.61 -19.29 1.98
CA GLY A 84 -5.36 -18.81 2.57
C GLY A 84 -4.44 -18.09 1.57
N LEU A 85 -4.92 -17.74 0.39
CA LEU A 85 -4.14 -17.10 -0.67
C LEU A 85 -4.26 -15.58 -0.61
N VAL A 86 -3.19 -14.87 -1.01
CA VAL A 86 -3.15 -13.40 -1.03
C VAL A 86 -3.99 -12.87 -2.21
N LYS A 87 -5.05 -12.10 -1.93
CA LYS A 87 -6.08 -11.75 -2.93
C LYS A 87 -6.01 -10.29 -3.39
N ASP A 88 -6.34 -9.33 -2.54
CA ASP A 88 -6.21 -7.92 -2.86
C ASP A 88 -4.95 -7.38 -2.20
N VAL A 89 -4.10 -6.68 -2.94
CA VAL A 89 -2.83 -6.12 -2.47
C VAL A 89 -2.78 -4.64 -2.81
N TRP A 90 -2.41 -3.82 -1.85
CA TRP A 90 -2.15 -2.39 -2.03
C TRP A 90 -0.74 -2.09 -1.57
N LEU A 91 0.13 -1.65 -2.49
CA LEU A 91 1.45 -1.12 -2.17
C LEU A 91 1.24 0.21 -1.44
N LEU A 92 1.75 0.32 -0.21
CA LEU A 92 1.47 1.46 0.65
C LEU A 92 2.37 2.64 0.32
N ARG A 93 1.78 3.84 0.38
CA ARG A 93 2.51 5.10 0.38
C ARG A 93 3.15 5.35 1.76
N PRO A 94 4.16 6.23 1.85
CA PRO A 94 4.79 6.57 3.11
C PRO A 94 3.80 7.04 4.20
N ASP A 95 2.81 7.87 3.84
CA ASP A 95 1.77 8.36 4.75
C ASP A 95 0.92 7.20 5.33
N GLU A 96 0.57 6.22 4.51
CA GLU A 96 -0.27 5.08 4.92
C GLU A 96 0.49 4.11 5.82
N ILE A 97 1.81 3.96 5.64
CA ILE A 97 2.66 3.14 6.49
C ILE A 97 2.73 3.70 7.93
N LEU A 98 2.61 5.02 8.08
CA LEU A 98 2.63 5.70 9.38
C LEU A 98 1.33 5.48 10.17
N VAL A 99 0.21 5.17 9.51
CA VAL A 99 -1.05 4.83 10.17
C VAL A 99 -0.87 3.54 10.97
N LYS A 100 -0.91 3.65 12.30
CA LYS A 100 -0.73 2.56 13.25
C LYS A 100 -1.74 2.73 14.40
N PRO A 101 -2.22 1.62 15.00
CA PRO A 101 -1.90 0.24 14.65
C PRO A 101 -2.60 -0.21 13.35
N TRP A 102 -2.07 -1.27 12.74
CA TRP A 102 -2.72 -1.99 11.64
C TRP A 102 -2.52 -3.49 11.87
N PRO A 103 -3.57 -4.33 11.83
CA PRO A 103 -3.45 -5.74 12.16
C PRO A 103 -2.53 -6.46 11.17
N ARG A 104 -1.64 -7.30 11.66
CA ARG A 104 -0.74 -8.14 10.85
C ARG A 104 -1.26 -9.58 10.74
N THR A 105 -2.20 -9.95 11.60
CA THR A 105 -2.83 -11.27 11.64
C THR A 105 -4.35 -11.15 11.67
N THR A 106 -5.03 -12.22 11.24
CA THR A 106 -6.50 -12.31 11.32
C THR A 106 -7.01 -12.22 12.76
N ALA A 107 -6.29 -12.79 13.72
CA ALA A 107 -6.64 -12.73 15.14
C ALA A 107 -6.59 -11.29 15.71
N GLU A 108 -5.61 -10.49 15.32
CA GLU A 108 -5.58 -9.06 15.66
C GLU A 108 -6.77 -8.32 15.04
N ALA A 109 -7.04 -8.53 13.75
CA ALA A 109 -8.15 -7.89 13.06
C ALA A 109 -9.52 -8.25 13.68
N GLN A 110 -9.66 -9.44 14.26
CA GLN A 110 -10.88 -9.90 14.95
C GLN A 110 -11.03 -9.32 16.36
N SER A 111 -9.93 -8.99 17.04
CA SER A 111 -9.95 -8.47 18.42
C SER A 111 -9.98 -6.94 18.48
N TRP A 112 -9.61 -6.26 17.41
CA TRP A 112 -9.54 -4.80 17.35
C TRP A 112 -10.79 -4.18 16.73
N VAL A 113 -11.01 -2.90 17.03
CA VAL A 113 -12.13 -2.13 16.47
C VAL A 113 -11.63 -1.31 15.28
N PHE A 114 -12.32 -1.42 14.15
CA PHE A 114 -12.03 -0.67 12.93
C PHE A 114 -12.98 0.53 12.78
N ASN A 115 -12.42 1.74 12.65
CA ASN A 115 -13.17 2.93 12.25
C ASN A 115 -12.98 3.15 10.74
N ALA A 116 -14.04 2.90 9.96
CA ALA A 116 -14.00 2.98 8.50
C ALA A 116 -13.83 4.41 7.97
N ASP A 117 -14.41 5.41 8.66
CA ASP A 117 -14.35 6.82 8.26
C ASP A 117 -12.94 7.38 8.47
N ALA A 118 -12.32 7.05 9.60
CA ALA A 118 -10.97 7.50 9.94
C ALA A 118 -9.86 6.61 9.37
N GLN A 119 -10.18 5.41 8.85
CA GLN A 119 -9.20 4.40 8.43
C GLN A 119 -8.20 4.02 9.53
N THR A 120 -8.68 3.91 10.77
CA THR A 120 -7.86 3.61 11.95
C THR A 120 -8.33 2.35 12.67
N TRP A 121 -7.38 1.67 13.33
CA TRP A 121 -7.66 0.59 14.26
C TRP A 121 -7.40 1.02 15.70
N SER A 122 -8.24 0.59 16.62
CA SER A 122 -8.00 0.72 18.06
C SER A 122 -7.97 -0.65 18.72
N ARG A 123 -6.99 -0.86 19.60
CA ARG A 123 -6.93 -2.06 20.45
C ARG A 123 -8.00 -1.94 21.54
N PRO A 124 -8.59 -3.07 21.96
CA PRO A 124 -9.47 -3.09 23.13
C PRO A 124 -8.74 -2.68 24.41
#